data_AF-A0A068T5B9-F1
#
_entry.id   AF-A0A068T5B9-F1
#
_cell.length_a   1.000
_cell.length_b   1.000
_cell.length_c   1.000
_cell.angle_alpha   90.00
_cell.angle_beta   90.00
_cell.angle_gamma   90.00
#
_symmetry.space_group_name_H-M   'P 1'
#
loop_
_entity.id
_entity.type
_entity.pdbx_description
1 polymer ?
#
loop_
_entity_poly.entity_id
_entity_poly.type
_entity_poly.pdbx_seq_one_letter_code
_entity_poly.pdbx_strand_id
1 'polypeptide(L)' 'MTATIIQPIGGHARAFLRQAVMNSGAICVTGADELALAGECFSAGYLDHGVGDRFTFVITEKGKDYLRRLARCE' A
#
# COMPACT_ATOMS: atom_id res chain seq x y z
N MET A 1 5.67 -24.60 -1.50
CA MET A 1 6.10 -23.22 -1.18
C MET A 1 5.59 -22.32 -2.29
N THR A 2 4.39 -21.75 -2.12
CA THR A 2 3.77 -20.87 -3.12
C THR A 2 4.57 -19.57 -3.16
N ALA A 3 5.32 -19.36 -4.24
CA ALA A 3 5.95 -18.08 -4.52
C ALA A 3 4.84 -17.02 -4.49
N THR A 4 4.84 -16.18 -3.45
CA THR A 4 3.94 -15.02 -3.38
C THR A 4 4.29 -14.15 -4.57
N ILE A 5 3.44 -14.20 -5.61
CA ILE A 5 3.59 -13.37 -6.79
C ILE A 5 3.40 -11.93 -6.32
N ILE A 6 4.51 -11.21 -6.22
CA ILE A 6 4.50 -9.80 -5.88
C ILE A 6 3.95 -9.10 -7.11
N GLN A 7 2.70 -8.62 -7.06
CA GLN A 7 2.17 -7.85 -8.16
C GLN A 7 2.97 -6.55 -8.27
N PRO A 8 3.54 -6.25 -9.46
CA PRO A 8 4.27 -5.01 -9.67
C PRO A 8 3.25 -3.87 -9.66
N ILE A 9 3.34 -3.03 -8.64
CA ILE A 9 2.61 -1.76 -8.58
C ILE A 9 3.47 -0.65 -9.18
N GLY A 10 2.81 0.39 -9.68
CA GLY A 10 3.48 1.55 -10.28
C GLY A 10 4.38 2.29 -9.29
N GLY A 11 5.36 3.05 -9.79
CA GLY A 11 6.25 3.86 -8.94
C GLY A 11 5.51 4.82 -8.01
N HIS A 12 4.41 5.41 -8.49
CA HIS A 12 3.54 6.28 -7.69
C HIS A 12 2.82 5.52 -6.56
N ALA A 13 2.32 4.31 -6.84
CA ALA A 13 1.71 3.44 -5.83
C ALA A 13 2.71 2.98 -4.77
N ARG A 14 3.98 2.74 -5.15
CA ARG A 14 5.06 2.48 -4.17
C ARG A 14 5.31 3.67 -3.26
N ALA A 15 5.40 4.87 -3.83
CA ALA A 15 5.60 6.09 -3.04
C ALA A 15 4.44 6.30 -2.05
N PHE A 16 3.22 6.07 -2.51
CA PHE A 16 2.00 6.12 -1.69
C PHE A 16 2.05 5.11 -0.51
N LEU A 17 2.42 3.86 -0.78
CA LEU A 17 2.62 2.85 0.28
C LEU A 17 3.71 3.25 1.29
N ARG A 18 4.81 3.86 0.84
CA ARG A 18 5.84 4.38 1.76
C ARG A 18 5.26 5.49 2.65
N GLN A 19 4.45 6.39 2.09
CA GLN A 19 3.79 7.44 2.88
C GLN A 19 2.86 6.85 3.95
N ALA A 20 2.11 5.79 3.63
CA ALA A 20 1.28 5.09 4.61
C ALA A 20 2.13 4.54 5.78
N VAL A 21 3.30 3.95 5.51
CA VAL A 21 4.22 3.49 6.57
C VAL A 21 4.74 4.65 7.41
N MET A 22 5.11 5.77 6.78
CA MET A 22 5.57 6.97 7.50
C MET A 22 4.49 7.55 8.41
N ASN A 23 3.22 7.44 8.02
CA ASN A 23 2.05 7.86 8.80
C ASN A 23 1.55 6.77 9.76
N SER A 24 2.47 6.08 10.45
CA SER A 24 2.15 4.99 11.41
C SER A 24 1.37 3.81 10.82
N GLY A 25 1.40 3.62 9.50
CA GLY A 25 0.73 2.53 8.81
C GLY A 25 -0.71 2.82 8.36
N ALA A 26 -1.16 4.07 8.42
CA ALA A 26 -2.46 4.50 7.92
C ALA A 26 -2.32 5.72 7.00
N ILE A 27 -3.21 5.84 6.01
CA ILE A 27 -3.29 7.00 5.13
C ILE A 27 -4.75 7.31 4.84
N CYS A 28 -5.10 8.60 4.88
CA CYS A 28 -6.42 9.09 4.50
C CYS A 28 -6.36 9.67 3.09
N VAL A 29 -7.33 9.32 2.26
CA VAL A 29 -7.26 9.43 0.81
C VAL A 29 -8.47 10.20 0.31
N THR A 30 -8.31 11.48 0.06
CA THR A 30 -9.42 12.36 -0.31
C THR A 30 -9.46 12.70 -1.80
N GLY A 31 -8.32 12.60 -2.50
CA GLY A 31 -8.23 12.87 -3.94
C GLY A 31 -8.57 11.66 -4.81
N ALA A 32 -9.14 11.89 -5.98
CA ALA A 32 -9.48 10.84 -6.94
C ALA A 32 -8.25 10.09 -7.48
N ASP A 33 -7.13 10.79 -7.65
CA ASP A 33 -5.84 10.21 -8.07
C ASP A 33 -5.27 9.28 -6.99
N GLU A 34 -5.25 9.77 -5.75
CA GLU A 34 -4.81 8.97 -4.60
C GLU A 34 -5.72 7.76 -4.37
N LEU A 35 -7.03 7.90 -4.63
CA LEU A 35 -7.99 6.79 -4.54
C LEU A 35 -7.69 5.71 -5.59
N ALA A 36 -7.25 6.09 -6.79
CA ALA A 36 -6.81 5.14 -7.81
C ALA A 36 -5.54 4.40 -7.37
N LEU A 37 -4.58 5.10 -6.77
CA LEU A 37 -3.36 4.50 -6.21
C LEU A 37 -3.66 3.57 -5.04
N ALA A 38 -4.54 4.00 -4.13
CA ALA A 38 -5.02 3.19 -3.01
C ALA A 38 -5.75 1.95 -3.51
N GLY A 39 -6.58 2.08 -4.54
CA GLY A 39 -7.25 0.97 -5.22
C GLY A 39 -6.28 -0.03 -5.85
N GLU A 40 -5.21 0.42 -6.50
CA GLU A 40 -4.17 -0.46 -7.04
C GLU A 40 -3.45 -1.23 -5.92
N CYS A 41 -3.06 -0.54 -4.84
CA CYS A 41 -2.39 -1.17 -3.70
C CYS A 41 -3.31 -2.12 -2.93
N PHE A 42 -4.60 -1.78 -2.82
CA PHE A 42 -5.65 -2.59 -2.20
C PHE A 42 -5.91 -3.85 -3.03
N SER A 43 -6.05 -3.72 -4.36
CA SER A 43 -6.22 -4.84 -5.28
C SER A 43 -5.04 -5.81 -5.22
N ALA A 44 -3.82 -5.30 -5.06
CA ALA A 44 -2.62 -6.11 -4.86
C ALA A 44 -2.50 -6.72 -3.44
N GLY A 45 -3.39 -6.35 -2.51
CA GLY A 45 -3.43 -6.84 -1.12
C GLY A 45 -2.38 -6.19 -0.19
N TYR A 46 -1.83 -5.04 -0.57
CA TYR A 46 -0.85 -4.30 0.24
C TYR A 46 -1.52 -3.31 1.20
N LEU A 47 -2.75 -2.88 0.90
CA LEU A 47 -3.58 -2.04 1.76
C LEU A 47 -4.88 -2.77 2.13
N ASP A 48 -5.47 -2.37 3.25
CA ASP A 48 -6.77 -2.78 3.73
C ASP A 48 -7.58 -1.55 4.18
N HIS A 49 -8.88 -1.71 4.42
CA HIS A 49 -9.72 -0.60 4.87
C HIS A 49 -9.46 -0.28 6.35
N GLY A 50 -9.26 1.01 6.63
CA GLY A 50 -9.17 1.50 7.99
C GLY A 50 -10.51 1.38 8.72
N VAL A 51 -10.46 1.07 10.01
CA VAL A 51 -11.67 1.01 10.84
C VAL A 51 -12.16 2.43 11.09
N GLY A 52 -13.36 2.75 10.57
CA GLY A 52 -14.07 3.99 10.88
C GLY A 52 -14.28 4.95 9.70
N ASP A 53 -13.57 4.78 8.58
CA ASP A 53 -13.70 5.69 7.45
C ASP A 53 -13.37 5.01 6.10
N ARG A 54 -14.19 5.27 5.08
CA ARG A 54 -14.05 4.65 3.74
C ARG A 54 -12.87 5.20 2.95
N PHE A 55 -12.34 6.35 3.33
CA PHE A 55 -11.20 7.01 2.72
C PHE A 55 -9.90 6.71 3.46
N THR A 56 -9.97 6.01 4.59
CA THR A 56 -8.80 5.61 5.35
C THR A 56 -8.38 4.21 4.95
N PHE A 57 -7.11 4.05 4.60
CA PHE A 57 -6.50 2.77 4.27
C PHE A 57 -5.34 2.49 5.22
N VAL A 58 -5.21 1.23 5.63
CA VAL A 58 -4.13 0.78 6.51
C VAL A 58 -3.24 -0.20 5.76
N ILE A 59 -1.94 -0.12 6.00
CA ILE A 59 -0.99 -1.01 5.33
C ILE A 59 -0.99 -2.41 5.97
N THR A 60 -1.13 -3.43 5.13
CA THR A 60 -1.12 -4.83 5.55
C THR A 60 0.31 -5.31 5.82
N GLU A 61 0.46 -6.46 6.48
CA GLU A 61 1.77 -7.10 6.63
C GLU A 61 2.42 -7.40 5.27
N LYS A 62 1.62 -7.76 4.26
CA LYS A 62 2.09 -7.98 2.88
C LYS A 62 2.68 -6.70 2.28
N GLY A 63 2.04 -5.55 2.48
CA GLY A 63 2.56 -4.26 2.02
C GLY A 63 3.86 -3.87 2.73
N LYS A 64 3.95 -4.11 4.04
CA LYS A 64 5.19 -3.88 4.81
C LYS A 64 6.34 -4.78 4.35
N ASP A 65 6.07 -6.06 4.11
CA ASP A 65 7.06 -7.01 3.60
C ASP A 65 7.54 -6.63 2.19
N TYR A 66 6.62 -6.22 1.32
CA TYR A 66 6.94 -5.71 -0.01
C TYR A 66 7.91 -4.52 0.04
N LEU A 67 7.61 -3.50 0.86
CA LEU A 67 8.48 -2.33 1.01
C LEU A 67 9.84 -2.69 1.61
N ARG A 68 9.89 -3.61 2.59
CA ARG A 68 11.15 -4.11 3.15
C ARG A 68 12.02 -4.82 2.10
N ARG A 69 11.41 -5.64 1.24
CA ARG A 69 12.11 -6.28 0.12
C ARG A 69 12.61 -5.25 -0.88
N LEU A 70 11.81 -4.23 -1.16
CA LEU A 70 12.19 -3.14 -2.05
C LEU A 70 13.40 -2.37 -1.51
N ALA A 71 13.37 -1.98 -0.24
CA ALA A 71 14.43 -1.24 0.42
C ALA A 71 15.75 -2.03 0.56
N ARG A 72 15.71 -3.37 0.43
CA ARG A 72 16.91 -4.22 0.35
C ARG A 72 17.48 -4.35 -1.06
N CYS A 73 16.70 -4.00 -2.09
CA CYS A 73 17.05 -4.15 -3.49
C CYS A 73 17.48 -2.83 -4.14
N GLU A 74 17.28 -1.69 -3.47
CA GLU A 74 17.74 -0.34 -3.87
C GLU A 74 19.10 -0.01 -3.23
#